data_AF-A0A7C9NHI4-F1
#
_entry.id   AF-A0A7C9NHI4-F1
#
_cell.length_a   1.000
_cell.length_b   1.000
_cell.length_c   1.000
_cell.angle_alpha   90.00
_cell.angle_beta   90.00
_cell.angle_gamma   90.00
#
_symmetry.space_group_name_H-M   'P 1'
#
loop_
_entity.id
_entity.type
_entity.pdbx_description
1 polymer ?
#
loop_
_entity_poly.entity_id
_entity_poly.type
_entity_poly.pdbx_seq_one_letter_code
_entity_poly.pdbx_strand_id
1 'polypeptide(L)'
;MDKRSFNLARLGLVALTLLCALLLTGPARAAAPSNNDDDAKPIKAGVAVTGIIENDYADGLLLTTDQGVSYMVLTPEEVTLEQEEAFHKKFKGQSVTLTGNVYRDEDGSLSLFVNQLPTQ
;
A
#
# COMPACT_ATOMS: atom_id res chain seq x y z
N MET A 1 61.78 -16.80 20.99
CA MET A 1 60.39 -17.30 20.99
C MET A 1 59.76 -16.93 22.33
N ASP A 2 58.72 -16.13 22.49
CA ASP A 2 57.93 -15.30 21.59
C ASP A 2 57.30 -14.16 22.41
N LYS A 3 57.23 -12.98 21.79
CA LYS A 3 56.60 -11.77 22.28
C LYS A 3 55.07 -11.96 22.25
N ARG A 4 54.37 -11.71 23.37
CA ARG A 4 52.90 -11.52 23.38
C ARG A 4 52.55 -10.18 23.98
N SER A 5 52.80 -9.14 23.19
CA SER A 5 52.26 -7.80 23.36
C SER A 5 50.76 -7.85 23.12
N PHE A 6 49.96 -7.97 24.18
CA PHE A 6 48.51 -7.85 24.08
C PHE A 6 48.15 -6.44 23.63
N ASN A 7 47.50 -6.38 22.47
CA ASN A 7 47.09 -5.20 21.74
C ASN A 7 46.05 -4.37 22.53
N LEU A 8 46.49 -3.64 23.56
CA LEU A 8 45.69 -2.60 24.25
C LEU A 8 45.49 -1.34 23.39
N ALA A 9 46.29 -1.17 22.33
CA ALA A 9 46.23 -0.01 21.45
C ALA A 9 45.01 0.02 20.49
N ARG A 10 44.27 -1.09 20.32
CA ARG A 10 43.16 -1.15 19.36
C ARG A 10 41.78 -0.78 19.93
N LEU A 11 41.64 -0.72 21.26
CA LEU A 11 40.36 -0.33 21.88
C LEU A 11 40.17 1.18 22.03
N GLY A 12 41.26 1.97 22.09
CA GLY A 12 41.17 3.42 22.23
C GLY A 12 40.77 4.17 20.96
N LEU A 13 41.00 3.59 19.78
CA LEU A 13 40.79 4.29 18.49
C LEU A 13 39.32 4.29 18.04
N VAL A 14 38.50 3.34 18.53
CA VAL A 14 37.09 3.21 18.10
C VAL A 14 36.17 4.20 18.82
N ALA A 15 36.56 4.67 20.01
CA ALA A 15 35.74 5.60 20.79
C ALA A 15 35.74 7.04 20.23
N LEU A 16 36.82 7.46 19.55
CA LEU A 16 36.96 8.85 19.08
C LEU A 16 36.17 9.13 17.79
N THR A 17 35.91 8.11 16.96
CA THR A 17 35.16 8.27 15.70
C THR A 17 33.65 8.41 15.91
N LEU A 18 33.11 7.99 17.05
CA LEU A 18 31.66 8.09 17.31
C LEU A 18 31.21 9.51 17.67
N LEU A 19 32.11 10.34 18.24
CA LEU A 19 31.74 11.63 18.81
C LEU A 19 31.70 12.78 17.78
N CYS A 20 32.34 12.61 16.61
CA CYS A 20 32.40 13.66 15.57
C CYS A 20 31.25 13.61 14.53
N ALA A 21 30.38 12.59 14.56
CA ALA A 21 29.27 12.47 13.61
C ALA A 21 28.00 13.23 14.03
N LEU A 22 27.98 13.83 15.23
CA LEU A 22 26.77 14.40 15.84
C LEU A 22 26.51 15.89 15.53
N LEU A 23 27.33 16.56 14.72
CA LEU A 23 27.22 18.02 14.51
C LEU A 23 26.79 18.45 13.09
N LEU A 24 26.24 17.54 12.28
CA LEU A 24 25.71 17.85 10.95
C LEU A 24 24.17 17.79 10.84
N THR A 25 23.46 18.01 11.96
CA THR A 25 22.00 18.19 11.91
C THR A 25 21.69 19.66 11.58
N GLY A 26 21.44 19.91 10.28
CA GLY A 26 20.83 21.15 9.80
C GLY A 26 19.46 21.41 10.45
N PRO A 27 18.85 22.59 10.21
CA PRO A 27 17.65 22.99 10.91
C PRO A 27 16.54 21.95 10.69
N ALA A 28 16.03 21.41 11.81
CA ALA A 28 14.86 20.57 11.84
C ALA A 28 13.71 21.32 11.17
N ARG A 29 13.39 20.96 9.92
CA ARG A 29 12.10 21.32 9.32
C ARG A 29 11.06 20.64 10.19
N ALA A 30 10.20 21.46 10.78
CA ALA A 30 9.07 21.04 11.58
C ALA A 30 8.38 19.83 10.92
N ALA A 31 8.32 18.72 11.65
CA ALA A 31 7.40 17.64 11.32
C ALA A 31 5.99 18.26 11.35
N ALA A 32 5.36 18.31 10.18
CA ALA A 32 3.92 18.56 10.10
C ALA A 32 3.20 17.48 10.93
N PRO A 33 2.06 17.80 11.56
CA PRO A 33 1.32 16.81 12.33
C PRO A 33 0.95 15.64 11.41
N SER A 34 1.47 14.46 11.74
CA SER A 34 1.03 13.17 11.22
C SER A 34 -0.37 12.93 11.80
N ASN A 35 -1.36 13.18 10.98
CA ASN A 35 -2.72 12.68 11.20
C ASN A 35 -2.86 11.45 10.28
N ASN A 36 -2.89 10.27 10.89
CA ASN A 36 -3.19 8.95 10.29
C ASN A 36 -2.09 8.30 9.43
N ASP A 37 -1.06 7.74 10.07
CA ASP A 37 -0.03 6.89 9.45
C ASP A 37 -0.28 5.38 9.70
N ASP A 38 -1.54 4.93 9.76
CA ASP A 38 -1.92 3.50 9.64
C ASP A 38 -2.60 3.20 8.29
N ASP A 39 -2.64 4.18 7.37
CA ASP A 39 -3.12 3.97 6.01
C ASP A 39 -2.03 3.26 5.19
N ALA A 40 -2.20 1.94 4.99
CA ALA A 40 -1.37 1.13 4.12
C ALA A 40 -1.16 1.87 2.79
N LYS A 41 0.08 2.26 2.48
CA LYS A 41 0.38 3.00 1.25
C LYS A 41 -0.04 2.18 0.02
N PRO A 42 -0.75 2.75 -0.96
CA PRO A 42 -1.12 2.01 -2.16
C PRO A 42 0.12 1.52 -2.89
N ILE A 43 0.09 0.25 -3.33
CA ILE A 43 1.16 -0.32 -4.16
C ILE A 43 1.19 0.32 -5.54
N LYS A 44 0.03 0.77 -6.04
CA LYS A 44 -0.12 1.57 -7.26
C LYS A 44 -1.29 2.54 -7.08
N ALA A 45 -1.12 3.78 -7.52
CA ALA A 45 -2.16 4.81 -7.43
C ALA A 45 -2.67 5.21 -8.81
N GLY A 46 -3.96 5.53 -8.93
CA GLY A 46 -4.59 6.05 -10.15
C GLY A 46 -4.53 5.10 -11.35
N VAL A 47 -4.60 3.78 -11.11
CA VAL A 47 -4.54 2.79 -12.18
C VAL A 47 -5.94 2.49 -12.72
N ALA A 48 -6.04 2.29 -14.03
CA ALA A 48 -7.21 1.75 -14.67
C ALA A 48 -7.04 0.23 -14.79
N VAL A 49 -7.98 -0.53 -14.22
CA VAL A 49 -8.01 -1.99 -14.24
C VAL A 49 -9.24 -2.43 -15.00
N THR A 50 -9.04 -3.22 -16.06
CA THR A 50 -10.13 -3.82 -16.82
C THR A 50 -10.24 -5.29 -16.45
N GLY A 51 -11.45 -5.74 -16.11
CA GLY A 51 -11.71 -7.11 -15.71
C GLY A 51 -13.19 -7.44 -15.74
N ILE A 52 -13.53 -8.67 -15.38
CA ILE A 52 -14.89 -9.17 -15.29
C ILE A 52 -15.34 -9.07 -13.83
N ILE A 53 -16.54 -8.53 -13.59
CA ILE A 53 -17.14 -8.57 -12.25
C ILE A 53 -17.66 -9.98 -11.99
N GLU A 54 -17.15 -10.62 -10.94
CA GLU A 54 -17.54 -11.96 -10.56
C GLU A 54 -19.00 -12.02 -10.09
N ASN A 55 -19.66 -13.14 -10.39
CA ASN A 55 -21.09 -13.29 -10.19
C ASN A 55 -21.45 -13.81 -8.78
N ASP A 56 -20.52 -14.49 -8.10
CA ASP A 56 -20.80 -15.30 -6.91
C ASP A 56 -19.97 -14.90 -5.68
N TYR A 57 -19.48 -13.65 -5.63
CA TYR A 57 -18.80 -13.13 -4.44
C TYR A 57 -19.82 -12.55 -3.46
N ALA A 58 -19.91 -13.15 -2.27
CA ALA A 58 -20.96 -12.86 -1.29
C ALA A 58 -20.69 -11.61 -0.43
N ASP A 59 -19.42 -11.22 -0.28
CA ASP A 59 -18.98 -10.17 0.64
C ASP A 59 -18.52 -8.90 -0.10
N GLY A 60 -19.05 -8.64 -1.30
CA GLY A 60 -18.79 -7.41 -2.04
C GLY A 60 -18.54 -7.63 -3.54
N LEU A 61 -17.74 -6.75 -4.12
CA LEU A 61 -17.43 -6.74 -5.55
C LEU A 61 -16.04 -7.32 -5.80
N LEU A 62 -15.96 -8.40 -6.57
CA LEU A 62 -14.69 -9.00 -7.00
C LEU A 62 -14.49 -8.79 -8.51
N LEU A 63 -13.35 -8.23 -8.90
CA LEU A 63 -12.98 -7.97 -10.29
C LEU A 63 -11.81 -8.87 -10.68
N THR A 64 -12.01 -9.76 -11.66
CA THR A 64 -10.95 -10.63 -12.19
C THR A 64 -10.50 -10.16 -13.57
N THR A 65 -9.21 -9.87 -13.69
CA THR A 65 -8.57 -9.48 -14.97
C THR A 65 -8.38 -10.69 -15.88
N ASP A 66 -8.14 -10.45 -17.18
CA ASP A 66 -7.83 -11.51 -18.16
C ASP A 66 -6.53 -12.28 -17.82
N GLN A 67 -5.65 -11.67 -17.02
CA GLN A 67 -4.42 -12.26 -16.52
C GLN A 67 -4.65 -13.19 -15.29
N GLY A 68 -5.91 -13.36 -14.87
CA GLY A 68 -6.26 -14.16 -13.70
C GLY A 68 -5.96 -13.49 -12.35
N VAL A 69 -5.70 -12.18 -12.36
CA VAL A 69 -5.52 -11.40 -11.11
C VAL A 69 -6.88 -10.91 -10.64
N SER A 70 -7.24 -11.23 -9.40
CA SER A 70 -8.48 -10.80 -8.77
C SER A 70 -8.25 -9.64 -7.80
N TYR A 71 -9.15 -8.67 -7.84
CA TYR A 71 -9.13 -7.47 -7.00
C TYR A 71 -10.44 -7.35 -6.23
N MET A 72 -10.35 -7.18 -4.91
CA MET A 72 -11.48 -6.75 -4.09
C MET A 72 -11.78 -5.28 -4.39
N VAL A 73 -12.94 -4.97 -4.96
CA VAL A 73 -13.31 -3.59 -5.26
C VAL A 73 -13.87 -2.97 -4.00
N LEU A 74 -13.19 -1.94 -3.49
CA LEU A 74 -13.62 -1.16 -2.34
C LEU A 74 -14.18 0.18 -2.84
N THR A 75 -15.42 0.45 -2.49
CA THR A 75 -16.13 1.69 -2.82
C THR A 75 -15.96 2.71 -1.69
N PRO A 76 -15.95 4.01 -1.99
CA PRO A 76 -15.92 5.05 -0.96
C PRO A 76 -17.28 5.14 -0.25
N GLU A 77 -17.29 5.61 1.00
CA GLU A 77 -18.50 5.68 1.84
C GLU A 77 -19.63 6.56 1.27
N GLU A 78 -19.31 7.44 0.31
CA GLU A 78 -20.30 8.23 -0.43
C GLU A 78 -21.17 7.40 -1.39
N VAL A 79 -20.70 6.21 -1.78
CA VAL A 79 -21.47 5.25 -2.59
C VAL A 79 -22.47 4.56 -1.67
N THR A 80 -23.76 4.68 -2.01
CA THR A 80 -24.81 4.00 -1.24
C THR A 80 -24.84 2.52 -1.56
N LEU A 81 -25.33 1.70 -0.62
CA LEU A 81 -25.57 0.28 -0.83
C LEU A 81 -26.43 0.03 -2.09
N GLU A 82 -27.46 0.86 -2.32
CA GLU A 82 -28.31 0.75 -3.50
C GLU A 82 -27.53 0.94 -4.82
N GLN A 83 -26.56 1.87 -4.85
CA GLN A 83 -25.71 2.10 -6.01
C GLN A 83 -24.75 0.93 -6.25
N GLU A 84 -24.19 0.37 -5.17
CA GLU A 84 -23.31 -0.79 -5.24
C GLU A 84 -24.06 -2.04 -5.73
N GLU A 85 -25.25 -2.30 -5.18
CA GLU A 85 -26.11 -3.40 -5.61
C GLU A 85 -26.57 -3.23 -7.07
N ALA A 86 -26.93 -2.00 -7.48
CA ALA A 86 -27.30 -1.70 -8.85
C ALA A 86 -26.11 -1.92 -9.80
N PHE A 87 -24.91 -1.51 -9.40
CA PHE A 87 -23.69 -1.75 -10.15
C PHE A 87 -23.41 -3.25 -10.28
N HIS A 88 -23.45 -4.00 -9.17
CA HIS A 88 -23.24 -5.45 -9.19
C HIS A 88 -24.25 -6.15 -10.10
N LYS A 89 -25.55 -5.84 -9.93
CA LYS A 89 -26.62 -6.44 -10.73
C LYS A 89 -26.48 -6.15 -12.21
N LYS A 90 -26.05 -4.93 -12.57
CA LYS A 90 -25.87 -4.51 -13.95
C LYS A 90 -24.64 -5.14 -14.58
N PHE A 91 -23.50 -5.12 -13.88
CA PHE A 91 -22.20 -5.45 -14.45
C PHE A 91 -21.66 -6.84 -14.09
N LYS A 92 -22.35 -7.62 -13.26
CA LYS A 92 -21.98 -9.03 -13.00
C LYS A 92 -21.83 -9.81 -14.31
N GLY A 93 -20.72 -10.55 -14.42
CA GLY A 93 -20.34 -11.28 -15.62
C GLY A 93 -19.95 -10.41 -16.82
N GLN A 94 -19.93 -9.07 -16.67
CA GLN A 94 -19.52 -8.14 -17.72
C GLN A 94 -18.12 -7.62 -17.48
N SER A 95 -17.44 -7.28 -18.57
CA SER A 95 -16.15 -6.60 -18.50
C SER A 95 -16.37 -5.11 -18.22
N VAL A 96 -15.70 -4.61 -17.19
CA VAL A 96 -15.72 -3.20 -16.79
C VAL A 96 -14.30 -2.69 -16.60
N THR A 97 -14.12 -1.39 -16.76
CA THR A 97 -12.87 -0.71 -16.41
C THR A 97 -13.11 0.17 -15.19
N LEU A 98 -12.40 -0.12 -14.11
CA LEU A 98 -12.44 0.61 -12.85
C LEU A 98 -11.14 1.38 -12.66
N THR A 99 -11.22 2.61 -12.18
CA THR A 99 -10.05 3.44 -11.91
C THR A 99 -9.93 3.69 -10.41
N GLY A 100 -8.76 3.40 -9.86
CA GLY A 100 -8.56 3.43 -8.43
C GLY A 100 -7.12 3.23 -7.99
N ASN A 101 -6.97 3.10 -6.68
CA ASN A 101 -5.71 2.80 -6.02
C ASN A 101 -5.69 1.32 -5.63
N VAL A 102 -4.58 0.64 -5.92
CA VAL A 102 -4.40 -0.76 -5.55
C VAL A 102 -3.63 -0.83 -4.24
N TYR A 103 -4.16 -1.63 -3.33
CA TYR A 103 -3.59 -1.98 -2.05
C TYR A 103 -3.32 -3.48 -2.02
N ARG A 104 -2.41 -3.88 -1.14
CA ARG A 104 -2.15 -5.29 -0.86
C ARG A 104 -2.36 -5.49 0.63
N ASP A 105 -3.22 -6.44 0.95
CA ASP A 105 -3.53 -6.84 2.32
C ASP A 105 -2.43 -7.76 2.88
N GLU A 106 -2.46 -8.00 4.20
CA GLU A 106 -1.43 -8.78 4.90
C GLU A 106 -1.34 -10.23 4.42
N ASP A 107 -2.46 -10.80 3.94
CA ASP A 107 -2.54 -12.13 3.35
C ASP A 107 -2.06 -12.18 1.89
N GLY A 108 -1.77 -11.03 1.28
CA GLY A 108 -1.31 -10.89 -0.10
C GLY A 108 -2.42 -10.66 -1.13
N SER A 109 -3.69 -10.66 -0.71
CA SER A 109 -4.82 -10.25 -1.54
C SER A 109 -4.68 -8.81 -2.05
N LEU A 110 -5.27 -8.55 -3.20
CA LEU A 110 -5.25 -7.23 -3.83
C LEU A 110 -6.61 -6.57 -3.70
N SER A 111 -6.60 -5.33 -3.23
CA SER A 111 -7.79 -4.51 -3.09
C SER A 111 -7.68 -3.30 -4.01
N LEU A 112 -8.71 -3.01 -4.80
CA LEU A 112 -8.82 -1.85 -5.67
C LEU A 112 -9.83 -0.88 -5.06
N PHE A 113 -9.31 0.16 -4.42
CA PHE A 113 -10.13 1.26 -3.94
C PHE A 113 -10.47 2.18 -5.11
N VAL A 114 -11.73 2.17 -5.53
CA VAL A 114 -12.18 2.98 -6.67
C VAL A 114 -12.55 4.38 -6.22
N ASN A 115 -12.27 5.37 -7.05
CA ASN A 115 -12.66 6.74 -6.72
C ASN A 115 -14.17 6.96 -6.94
N GLN A 116 -14.76 6.21 -7.87
CA GLN A 116 -16.17 6.27 -8.23
C GLN A 116 -16.56 4.98 -8.97
N LEU A 117 -17.82 4.57 -8.83
CA LEU A 117 -18.38 3.52 -9.66
C LEU A 117 -18.85 4.09 -11.02
N PRO A 118 -18.65 3.36 -12.13
CA PRO A 118 -19.23 3.71 -13.41
C PRO A 118 -20.77 3.80 -13.32
N THR A 119 -21.32 4.98 -13.63
CA THR A 119 -22.77 5.26 -13.57
C THR A 119 -23.49 5.13 -14.92
N GLN A 120 -22.81 4.63 -15.95
CA GLN A 120 -23.37 4.45 -17.31
C GLN A 120 -24.44 3.38 -17.33
#